data_AF-A0A067LTI3-F1
#
_entry.id   AF-A0A067LTI3-F1
#
_cell.length_a   1.000
_cell.length_b   1.000
_cell.length_c   1.000
_cell.angle_alpha   90.00
_cell.angle_beta   90.00
_cell.angle_gamma   90.00
#
_symmetry.space_group_name_H-M   'P 1'
#
loop_
_entity.id
_entity.type
_entity.pdbx_description
1 polymer ?
#
loop_
_entity_poly.entity_id
_entity_poly.type
_entity_poly.pdbx_seq_one_letter_code
_entity_poly.pdbx_strand_id
1 'polypeptide(L)'
;MATCSAKDEGQTDSMLLNLSQAKSLLKQEVQIAAREILDTINAGGLDVEDREAAMEKKKGKITAEHSKKKLDVREIQADSSCTVHALEDELIHLTARTGVEWLLAVVPGEENEHVTPMFAASKKGDEFVNCVVGMDGPKLVNKLVAYITLGEKDTPYPKGHRGCNQRKVDARAIMTKKLCEVSGNMKAKVSYKKDWPELMESYGVKLDGWPSDIPWKSLSDVGDKNVKRVLNGFLEDKIKWVSTKRKRSKDDDGTDSSDRPHHIPRVNNGSSNNRSTNLPRINEGFAGNSSTYLPGAPDIMECREGHGNGEESMQGSIAGDEESNQDEGLGESDGMFAPSAV
;
A
#
# COMPACT_ATOMS: atom_id res chain seq x y z
N MET A 1 19.30 22.78 -25.86
CA MET A 1 19.82 21.40 -25.75
C MET A 1 19.03 20.69 -24.66
N ALA A 2 18.07 19.85 -25.05
CA ALA A 2 17.23 19.10 -24.13
C ALA A 2 17.93 17.81 -23.72
N THR A 3 18.27 17.67 -22.44
CA THR A 3 18.79 16.42 -21.88
C THR A 3 17.61 15.54 -21.48
N CYS A 4 17.30 14.54 -22.31
CA CYS A 4 16.32 13.50 -22.00
C CYS A 4 16.75 12.71 -20.76
N SER A 5 15.85 12.66 -19.77
CA SER A 5 16.05 12.08 -18.46
C SER A 5 15.87 10.56 -18.49
N ALA A 6 16.97 9.83 -18.41
CA ALA A 6 17.00 8.38 -18.20
C ALA A 6 16.74 8.05 -16.73
N LYS A 7 15.46 7.91 -16.33
CA LYS A 7 15.07 7.42 -15.00
C LYS A 7 13.72 6.70 -15.08
N ASP A 8 13.68 5.51 -15.68
CA ASP A 8 12.47 4.67 -15.65
C ASP A 8 12.73 3.16 -15.62
N GLU A 9 13.95 2.73 -15.26
CA GLU A 9 14.29 1.28 -15.21
C GLU A 9 14.00 0.65 -13.83
N GLY A 10 13.79 1.46 -12.79
CA GLY A 10 13.60 0.95 -11.42
C GLY A 10 12.18 0.47 -11.10
N GLN A 11 11.16 0.94 -11.84
CA GLN A 11 9.76 0.67 -11.54
C GLN A 11 9.31 -0.71 -12.08
N THR A 12 9.90 -1.15 -13.20
CA THR A 12 9.63 -2.47 -13.80
C THR A 12 10.15 -3.62 -12.93
N ASP A 13 11.30 -3.45 -12.29
CA ASP A 13 11.91 -4.51 -11.46
C ASP A 13 11.11 -4.79 -10.19
N SER A 14 10.50 -3.76 -9.59
CA SER A 14 9.62 -3.91 -8.43
C SER A 14 8.31 -4.65 -8.78
N MET A 15 7.74 -4.40 -9.96
CA MET A 15 6.54 -5.13 -10.41
C MET A 15 6.84 -6.61 -10.67
N LEU A 16 8.00 -6.92 -11.27
CA LEU A 16 8.42 -8.29 -11.53
C LEU A 16 8.66 -9.08 -10.24
N LEU A 17 9.20 -8.42 -9.20
CA LEU A 17 9.41 -9.04 -7.89
C LEU A 17 8.09 -9.41 -7.21
N ASN A 18 7.10 -8.52 -7.24
CA ASN A 18 5.77 -8.78 -6.67
C ASN A 18 5.05 -9.91 -7.41
N LEU A 19 5.16 -9.94 -8.73
CA LEU A 19 4.56 -10.98 -9.56
C LEU A 19 5.23 -12.35 -9.34
N SER A 20 6.54 -12.37 -9.10
CA SER A 20 7.29 -13.57 -8.70
C SER A 20 6.87 -14.08 -7.32
N GLN A 21 6.71 -13.19 -6.34
CA GLN A 21 6.24 -13.57 -5.00
C GLN A 21 4.81 -14.13 -5.03
N ALA A 22 3.90 -13.48 -5.77
CA ALA A 22 2.54 -13.96 -5.95
C ALA A 22 2.49 -15.36 -6.59
N LYS A 23 3.30 -15.60 -7.64
CA LYS A 23 3.44 -16.93 -8.26
C LYS A 23 3.99 -17.98 -7.28
N SER A 24 4.94 -17.60 -6.42
CA SER A 24 5.51 -18.50 -5.42
C SER A 24 4.48 -18.90 -4.36
N LEU A 25 3.69 -17.96 -3.86
CA LEU A 25 2.64 -18.23 -2.88
C LEU A 25 1.56 -19.15 -3.46
N LEU A 26 1.13 -18.87 -4.69
CA LEU A 26 0.14 -19.70 -5.38
C LEU A 26 0.67 -21.14 -5.62
N LYS A 27 1.95 -21.29 -5.95
CA LYS A 27 2.59 -22.61 -6.04
C LYS A 27 2.62 -23.34 -4.70
N GLN A 28 2.83 -22.63 -3.59
CA GLN A 28 2.86 -23.21 -2.25
C GLN A 28 1.47 -23.67 -1.79
N GLU A 29 0.42 -22.88 -2.05
CA GLU A 29 -0.97 -23.27 -1.74
C GLU A 29 -1.40 -24.52 -2.51
N VAL A 30 -1.09 -24.58 -3.82
CA VAL A 30 -1.35 -25.77 -4.64
C VAL A 30 -0.60 -27.00 -4.10
N GLN A 31 0.63 -26.83 -3.63
CA GLN A 31 1.40 -27.93 -3.02
C GLN A 31 0.81 -28.40 -1.69
N ILE A 32 0.30 -27.50 -0.86
CA ILE A 32 -0.37 -27.84 0.41
C ILE A 32 -1.65 -28.63 0.11
N ALA A 33 -2.49 -28.12 -0.80
CA ALA A 33 -3.73 -28.80 -1.19
C ALA A 33 -3.47 -30.20 -1.80
N ALA A 34 -2.43 -30.33 -2.65
CA ALA A 34 -2.03 -31.62 -3.21
C ALA A 34 -1.57 -32.60 -2.12
N ARG A 35 -0.85 -32.12 -1.11
CA ARG A 35 -0.39 -32.93 0.02
C ARG A 35 -1.56 -33.41 0.90
N GLU A 36 -2.53 -32.55 1.18
CA GLU A 36 -3.74 -32.95 1.91
C GLU A 36 -4.56 -34.02 1.18
N ILE A 37 -4.64 -33.95 -0.16
CA ILE A 37 -5.29 -35.00 -0.97
C ILE A 37 -4.53 -36.32 -0.82
N LEU A 38 -3.20 -36.30 -0.92
CA LEU A 38 -2.34 -37.48 -0.74
C LEU A 38 -2.46 -38.08 0.67
N ASP A 39 -2.53 -37.26 1.71
CA ASP A 39 -2.70 -37.71 3.08
C ASP A 39 -4.09 -38.35 3.28
N THR A 40 -5.13 -37.81 2.63
CA THR A 40 -6.48 -38.42 2.64
C THR A 40 -6.48 -39.78 1.93
N ILE A 41 -5.71 -39.92 0.84
CA ILE A 41 -5.52 -41.15 0.08
C ILE A 41 -4.79 -42.22 0.90
N ASN A 42 -3.77 -41.81 1.66
CA ASN A 42 -2.91 -42.70 2.43
C ASN A 42 -3.52 -43.13 3.77
N ALA A 43 -4.47 -42.37 4.32
CA ALA A 43 -5.17 -42.69 5.57
C ALA A 43 -6.03 -43.98 5.50
N GLY A 44 -6.13 -44.64 4.34
CA GLY A 44 -6.40 -46.08 4.22
C GLY A 44 -7.62 -46.58 4.99
N GLY A 45 -8.81 -46.14 4.62
CA GLY A 45 -10.06 -46.63 5.24
C GLY A 45 -11.35 -46.28 4.50
N LEU A 46 -11.25 -45.72 3.29
CA LEU A 46 -12.40 -45.34 2.47
C LEU A 46 -12.45 -46.22 1.24
N ASP A 47 -13.66 -46.66 0.89
CA ASP A 47 -13.92 -47.38 -0.35
C ASP A 47 -13.53 -46.52 -1.57
N VAL A 48 -13.26 -47.17 -2.69
CA VAL A 48 -12.81 -46.51 -3.93
C VAL A 48 -13.82 -45.46 -4.38
N GLU A 49 -15.11 -45.78 -4.25
CA GLU A 49 -16.22 -44.93 -4.64
C GLU A 49 -16.32 -43.65 -3.77
N ASP A 50 -16.14 -43.79 -2.45
CA ASP A 50 -16.10 -42.65 -1.52
C ASP A 50 -14.90 -41.73 -1.74
N ARG A 51 -13.75 -42.29 -2.14
CA ARG A 51 -12.55 -41.52 -2.48
C ARG A 51 -12.73 -40.68 -3.74
N GLU A 52 -13.38 -41.23 -4.76
CA GLU A 52 -13.66 -40.52 -6.00
C GLU A 52 -14.65 -39.36 -5.76
N ALA A 53 -15.73 -39.62 -5.01
CA ALA A 53 -16.70 -38.60 -4.61
C ALA A 53 -16.06 -37.47 -3.77
N ALA A 54 -15.16 -37.81 -2.84
CA ALA A 54 -14.43 -36.83 -2.04
C ALA A 54 -13.45 -35.99 -2.88
N MET A 55 -12.79 -36.59 -3.88
CA MET A 55 -11.92 -35.87 -4.80
C MET A 55 -12.69 -34.90 -5.69
N GLU A 56 -13.83 -35.30 -6.27
CA GLU A 56 -14.62 -34.38 -7.09
C GLU A 56 -15.25 -33.25 -6.26
N LYS A 57 -15.67 -33.53 -5.02
CA LYS A 57 -16.13 -32.48 -4.10
C LYS A 57 -15.02 -31.49 -3.74
N LYS A 58 -13.78 -31.95 -3.51
CA LYS A 58 -12.63 -31.07 -3.23
C LYS A 58 -12.20 -30.29 -4.48
N LYS A 59 -12.15 -30.95 -5.65
CA LYS A 59 -11.84 -30.31 -6.93
C LYS A 59 -12.85 -29.21 -7.24
N GLY A 60 -14.14 -29.46 -7.07
CA GLY A 60 -15.21 -28.47 -7.22
C GLY A 60 -15.07 -27.26 -6.28
N LYS A 61 -14.62 -27.46 -5.03
CA LYS A 61 -14.32 -26.35 -4.11
C LYS A 61 -13.11 -25.54 -4.55
N ILE A 62 -12.03 -26.21 -4.96
CA ILE A 62 -10.82 -25.56 -5.46
C ILE A 62 -11.12 -24.78 -6.75
N THR A 63 -11.88 -25.34 -7.69
CA THR A 63 -12.31 -24.60 -8.88
C THR A 63 -13.28 -23.47 -8.55
N ALA A 64 -14.23 -23.64 -7.62
CA ALA A 64 -15.15 -22.56 -7.22
C ALA A 64 -14.42 -21.41 -6.48
N GLU A 65 -13.43 -21.71 -5.65
CA GLU A 65 -12.64 -20.72 -4.93
C GLU A 65 -11.65 -20.00 -5.87
N HIS A 66 -11.06 -20.71 -6.84
CA HIS A 66 -10.20 -20.12 -7.88
C HIS A 66 -10.99 -19.50 -9.03
N SER A 67 -12.28 -19.80 -9.19
CA SER A 67 -13.18 -19.15 -10.13
C SER A 67 -13.82 -17.89 -9.56
N LYS A 68 -13.27 -17.30 -8.48
CA LYS A 68 -13.46 -15.87 -8.23
C LYS A 68 -12.92 -15.16 -9.47
N LYS A 69 -13.83 -14.96 -10.42
CA LYS A 69 -13.58 -14.40 -11.74
C LYS A 69 -12.79 -13.13 -11.46
N LYS A 70 -11.56 -13.07 -11.98
CA LYS A 70 -10.80 -11.81 -11.94
C LYS A 70 -11.74 -10.80 -12.59
N LEU A 71 -12.24 -9.86 -11.79
CA LEU A 71 -13.13 -8.82 -12.28
C LEU A 71 -12.39 -8.14 -13.43
N ASP A 72 -13.06 -8.04 -14.57
CA ASP A 72 -12.45 -7.38 -15.70
C ASP A 72 -12.23 -5.91 -15.32
N VAL A 73 -11.10 -5.35 -15.76
CA VAL A 73 -10.78 -3.95 -15.51
C VAL A 73 -11.90 -3.04 -16.02
N ARG A 74 -12.51 -3.42 -17.15
CA ARG A 74 -13.66 -2.73 -17.74
C ARG A 74 -14.91 -2.83 -16.86
N GLU A 75 -15.16 -3.99 -16.23
CA GLU A 75 -16.30 -4.16 -15.32
C GLU A 75 -16.14 -3.25 -14.10
N ILE A 76 -14.94 -3.16 -13.51
CA ILE A 76 -14.66 -2.27 -12.37
C ILE A 76 -14.83 -0.79 -12.77
N GLN A 77 -14.34 -0.41 -13.94
CA GLN A 77 -14.47 0.97 -14.44
C GLN A 77 -15.93 1.33 -14.75
N ALA A 78 -16.69 0.40 -15.34
CA ALA A 78 -18.11 0.59 -15.62
C ALA A 78 -18.93 0.71 -14.33
N ASP A 79 -18.68 -0.17 -13.35
CA ASP A 79 -19.34 -0.16 -12.03
C ASP A 79 -19.10 1.15 -11.28
N SER A 80 -17.85 1.59 -11.21
CA SER A 80 -17.50 2.87 -10.59
C SER A 80 -18.13 4.06 -11.32
N SER A 81 -18.09 4.10 -12.65
CA SER A 81 -18.69 5.20 -13.42
C SER A 81 -20.22 5.25 -13.26
N CYS A 82 -20.89 4.09 -13.28
CA CYS A 82 -22.33 3.97 -13.06
C CYS A 82 -22.72 4.47 -11.67
N THR A 83 -21.99 4.06 -10.64
CA THR A 83 -22.21 4.50 -9.25
C THR A 83 -22.03 6.01 -9.11
N VAL A 84 -21.01 6.59 -9.74
CA VAL A 84 -20.75 8.03 -9.67
C VAL A 84 -21.84 8.84 -10.38
N HIS A 85 -22.34 8.38 -11.53
CA HIS A 85 -23.46 9.04 -12.20
C HIS A 85 -24.76 8.94 -11.39
N ALA A 86 -25.03 7.81 -10.73
CA ALA A 86 -26.17 7.70 -9.82
C ALA A 86 -26.07 8.70 -8.66
N LEU A 87 -24.87 8.94 -8.12
CA LEU A 87 -24.64 9.97 -7.09
C LEU A 87 -24.85 11.38 -7.64
N GLU A 88 -24.40 11.64 -8.86
CA GLU A 88 -24.61 12.92 -9.55
C GLU A 88 -26.11 13.24 -9.71
N ASP A 89 -26.91 12.27 -10.17
CA ASP A 89 -28.36 12.41 -10.32
C ASP A 89 -29.06 12.72 -8.98
N GLU A 90 -28.66 12.04 -7.90
CA GLU A 90 -29.19 12.30 -6.56
C GLU A 90 -28.81 13.71 -6.04
N LEU A 91 -27.60 14.18 -6.35
CA LEU A 91 -27.16 15.54 -6.00
C LEU A 91 -27.90 16.60 -6.81
N ILE A 92 -28.20 16.34 -8.08
CA ILE A 92 -29.05 17.20 -8.93
C ILE A 92 -30.45 17.28 -8.32
N HIS A 93 -31.08 16.15 -7.96
CA HIS A 93 -32.39 16.13 -7.33
C HIS A 93 -32.39 16.84 -5.97
N LEU A 94 -31.34 16.69 -5.17
CA LEU A 94 -31.18 17.39 -3.89
C LEU A 94 -31.14 18.90 -4.10
N THR A 95 -30.39 19.37 -5.10
CA THR A 95 -30.32 20.79 -5.47
C THR A 95 -31.69 21.32 -5.86
N ALA A 96 -32.40 20.60 -6.72
CA ALA A 96 -33.74 21.00 -7.18
C ALA A 96 -34.74 21.10 -6.02
N ARG A 97 -34.69 20.18 -5.05
CA ARG A 97 -35.63 20.14 -3.93
C ARG A 97 -35.32 21.14 -2.82
N THR A 98 -34.04 21.39 -2.56
CA THR A 98 -33.60 22.09 -1.33
C THR A 98 -32.76 23.34 -1.58
N GLY A 99 -32.29 23.57 -2.80
CA GLY A 99 -31.36 24.65 -3.13
C GLY A 99 -29.93 24.43 -2.60
N VAL A 100 -29.60 23.22 -2.12
CA VAL A 100 -28.23 22.87 -1.70
C VAL A 100 -27.32 22.82 -2.92
N GLU A 101 -26.21 23.56 -2.87
CA GLU A 101 -25.16 23.55 -3.89
C GLU A 101 -24.10 22.49 -3.53
N TRP A 102 -23.46 21.88 -4.54
CA TRP A 102 -22.55 20.76 -4.32
C TRP A 102 -21.37 20.74 -5.30
N LEU A 103 -20.35 20.00 -4.89
CA LEU A 103 -19.14 19.70 -5.64
C LEU A 103 -18.81 18.21 -5.42
N LEU A 104 -18.56 17.48 -6.50
CA LEU A 104 -18.18 16.07 -6.49
C LEU A 104 -16.86 15.90 -7.24
N ALA A 105 -15.85 15.40 -6.54
CA ALA A 105 -14.57 15.02 -7.11
C ALA A 105 -14.31 13.55 -6.81
N VAL A 106 -14.13 12.75 -7.85
CA VAL A 106 -13.83 11.32 -7.76
C VAL A 106 -12.44 11.09 -8.32
N VAL A 107 -11.61 10.39 -7.57
CA VAL A 107 -10.20 10.16 -7.88
C VAL A 107 -9.80 8.75 -7.43
N PRO A 108 -8.93 8.06 -8.16
CA PRO A 108 -8.38 6.79 -7.70
C PRO A 108 -7.61 6.98 -6.39
N GLY A 109 -7.80 6.07 -5.45
CA GLY A 109 -7.07 6.04 -4.17
C GLY A 109 -5.65 5.51 -4.33
N GLU A 110 -5.39 4.75 -5.39
CA GLU A 110 -4.09 4.14 -5.68
C GLU A 110 -3.73 4.23 -7.17
N GLU A 111 -2.43 4.19 -7.49
CA GLU A 111 -1.93 4.24 -8.88
C GLU A 111 -2.42 3.08 -9.76
N ASN A 112 -2.78 1.94 -9.15
CA ASN A 112 -3.23 0.74 -9.86
C ASN A 112 -4.76 0.59 -9.90
N GLU A 113 -5.51 1.57 -9.37
CA GLU A 113 -6.97 1.56 -9.46
C GLU A 113 -7.41 2.09 -10.82
N HIS A 114 -8.39 1.41 -11.42
CA HIS A 114 -8.88 1.71 -12.76
C HIS A 114 -10.07 2.69 -12.77
N VAL A 115 -10.18 3.52 -11.72
CA VAL A 115 -11.22 4.54 -11.62
C VAL A 115 -10.81 5.76 -12.42
N THR A 116 -11.68 6.19 -13.35
CA THR A 116 -11.45 7.41 -14.13
C THR A 116 -11.73 8.63 -13.25
N PRO A 117 -10.79 9.58 -13.12
CA PRO A 117 -11.03 10.78 -12.35
C PRO A 117 -12.19 11.60 -12.94
N MET A 118 -13.11 12.06 -12.10
CA MET A 118 -14.31 12.78 -12.52
C MET A 118 -14.54 14.01 -11.65
N PHE A 119 -14.99 15.10 -12.27
CA PHE A 119 -15.49 16.30 -11.62
C PHE A 119 -16.92 16.57 -12.05
N ALA A 120 -17.81 16.79 -11.10
CA ALA A 120 -19.16 17.26 -11.34
C ALA A 120 -19.53 18.29 -10.26
N ALA A 121 -20.40 19.24 -10.59
CA ALA A 121 -20.77 20.31 -9.67
C ALA A 121 -22.15 20.88 -10.00
N SER A 122 -22.80 21.48 -9.01
CA SER A 122 -23.91 22.39 -9.30
C SER A 122 -23.40 23.66 -9.98
N LYS A 123 -24.28 24.45 -10.60
CA LYS A 123 -23.89 25.69 -11.30
C LYS A 123 -23.05 26.63 -10.43
N LYS A 124 -23.47 26.90 -9.19
CA LYS A 124 -22.70 27.77 -8.29
C LYS A 124 -21.45 27.09 -7.74
N GLY A 125 -21.46 25.77 -7.61
CA GLY A 125 -20.26 24.99 -7.29
C GLY A 125 -19.20 25.17 -8.35
N ASP A 126 -19.56 25.02 -9.62
CA ASP A 126 -18.65 25.20 -10.75
C ASP A 126 -18.13 26.65 -10.84
N GLU A 127 -19.02 27.64 -10.70
CA GLU A 127 -18.64 29.06 -10.62
C GLU A 127 -17.67 29.32 -9.44
N PHE A 128 -17.89 28.69 -8.28
CA PHE A 128 -16.99 28.83 -7.14
C PHE A 128 -15.59 28.27 -7.44
N VAL A 129 -15.50 27.09 -8.06
CA VAL A 129 -14.21 26.48 -8.40
C VAL A 129 -13.48 27.34 -9.46
N ASN A 130 -14.19 27.78 -10.49
CA ASN A 130 -13.60 28.58 -11.56
C ASN A 130 -13.19 29.98 -11.08
N CYS A 131 -14.05 30.68 -10.35
CA CYS A 131 -13.83 32.09 -10.01
C CYS A 131 -13.11 32.29 -8.67
N VAL A 132 -13.41 31.49 -7.64
CA VAL A 132 -12.84 31.67 -6.29
C VAL A 132 -11.57 30.85 -6.13
N VAL A 133 -11.60 29.57 -6.53
CA VAL A 133 -10.40 28.72 -6.49
C VAL A 133 -9.44 29.07 -7.64
N GLY A 134 -9.95 29.68 -8.72
CA GLY A 134 -9.14 30.10 -9.87
C GLY A 134 -8.66 28.90 -10.69
N MET A 135 -9.42 27.80 -10.68
CA MET A 135 -9.06 26.55 -11.34
C MET A 135 -10.26 25.96 -12.05
N ASP A 136 -10.01 25.34 -13.20
CA ASP A 136 -11.00 24.51 -13.89
C ASP A 136 -11.22 23.18 -13.14
N GLY A 137 -12.45 22.67 -13.13
CA GLY A 137 -12.84 21.45 -12.42
C GLY A 137 -11.96 20.24 -12.73
N PRO A 138 -11.78 19.86 -14.01
CA PRO A 138 -10.82 18.83 -14.42
C PRO A 138 -9.38 19.09 -13.96
N LYS A 139 -8.92 20.35 -13.94
CA LYS A 139 -7.58 20.69 -13.41
C LYS A 139 -7.50 20.46 -11.90
N LEU A 140 -8.56 20.76 -11.15
CA LEU A 140 -8.65 20.51 -9.72
C LEU A 140 -8.55 19.00 -9.44
N VAL A 141 -9.32 18.19 -10.15
CA VAL A 141 -9.28 16.73 -10.03
C VAL A 141 -7.90 16.17 -10.37
N ASN A 142 -7.27 16.62 -11.45
CA ASN A 142 -5.91 16.18 -11.80
C ASN A 142 -4.87 16.54 -10.73
N LYS A 143 -4.97 17.73 -10.10
CA LYS A 143 -4.12 18.07 -8.95
C LYS A 143 -4.40 17.18 -7.76
N LEU A 144 -5.66 16.83 -7.50
CA LEU A 144 -6.04 15.92 -6.42
C LEU A 144 -5.51 14.50 -6.66
N VAL A 145 -5.58 13.99 -7.90
CA VAL A 145 -4.96 12.71 -8.31
C VAL A 145 -3.47 12.76 -8.06
N ALA A 146 -2.78 13.80 -8.54
CA ALA A 146 -1.34 13.96 -8.35
C ALA A 146 -0.98 14.02 -6.86
N TYR A 147 -1.78 14.73 -6.04
CA TYR A 147 -1.59 14.79 -4.60
C TYR A 147 -1.75 13.43 -3.93
N ILE A 148 -2.77 12.64 -4.31
CA ILE A 148 -3.02 11.31 -3.72
C ILE A 148 -1.95 10.30 -4.14
N THR A 149 -1.63 10.25 -5.43
CA THR A 149 -0.69 9.27 -6.01
C THR A 149 0.75 9.59 -5.63
N LEU A 150 1.22 10.80 -5.96
CA LEU A 150 2.60 11.20 -5.76
C LEU A 150 2.87 11.59 -4.29
N GLY A 151 1.84 12.03 -3.57
CA GLY A 151 2.02 12.85 -2.38
C GLY A 151 2.51 14.24 -2.75
N GLU A 152 2.21 15.25 -1.95
CA GLU A 152 2.93 16.52 -2.10
C GLU A 152 4.41 16.26 -1.77
N LYS A 153 5.32 16.64 -2.68
CA LYS A 153 6.76 16.52 -2.46
C LYS A 153 7.22 17.21 -1.16
N ASP A 154 6.46 18.20 -0.70
CA ASP A 154 6.82 19.06 0.43
C ASP A 154 5.81 19.10 1.59
N THR A 155 4.69 18.34 1.57
CA THR A 155 3.81 18.29 2.76
C THR A 155 4.18 17.18 3.74
N PRO A 156 4.33 17.52 5.03
CA PRO A 156 4.67 16.58 6.09
C PRO A 156 3.49 15.68 6.56
N TYR A 157 2.33 15.69 5.90
CA TYR A 157 1.14 14.91 6.33
C TYR A 157 1.00 13.56 5.62
N PRO A 158 0.44 12.54 6.31
CA PRO A 158 0.83 11.17 6.13
C PRO A 158 -0.07 10.45 5.13
N LYS A 159 0.56 9.78 4.16
CA LYS A 159 -0.02 8.66 3.40
C LYS A 159 -0.78 7.74 4.37
N GLY A 160 -2.12 7.73 4.29
CA GLY A 160 -3.00 6.91 5.12
C GLY A 160 -2.56 5.45 5.11
N HIS A 161 -2.50 4.81 6.28
CA HIS A 161 -2.09 3.43 6.60
C HIS A 161 -0.84 2.82 5.92
N ARG A 162 -0.64 2.96 4.60
CA ARG A 162 0.58 2.66 3.85
C ARG A 162 1.80 3.44 4.35
N GLY A 163 1.63 4.68 4.84
CA GLY A 163 2.74 5.42 5.42
C GLY A 163 3.38 4.69 6.61
N CYS A 164 2.57 4.05 7.46
CA CYS A 164 3.06 3.30 8.61
C CYS A 164 3.80 2.02 8.17
N ASN A 165 3.20 1.22 7.29
CA ASN A 165 3.82 -0.01 6.81
C ASN A 165 5.09 0.27 6.00
N GLN A 166 5.09 1.30 5.16
CA GLN A 166 6.27 1.72 4.41
C GLN A 166 7.37 2.20 5.36
N ARG A 167 7.06 3.06 6.34
CA ARG A 167 8.04 3.46 7.37
C ARG A 167 8.63 2.26 8.11
N LYS A 168 7.83 1.24 8.43
CA LYS A 168 8.31 -0.01 9.06
C LYS A 168 9.23 -0.80 8.11
N VAL A 169 8.96 -0.81 6.81
CA VAL A 169 9.82 -1.43 5.80
C VAL A 169 11.14 -0.66 5.67
N ASP A 170 11.07 0.66 5.51
CA ASP A 170 12.23 1.53 5.36
C ASP A 170 13.14 1.48 6.59
N ALA A 171 12.55 1.52 7.79
CA ALA A 171 13.28 1.39 9.06
C ALA A 171 14.00 0.04 9.18
N ARG A 172 13.37 -1.07 8.75
CA ARG A 172 14.02 -2.38 8.72
C ARG A 172 15.15 -2.44 7.69
N ALA A 173 14.94 -1.84 6.52
CA ALA A 173 15.92 -1.81 5.45
C ALA A 173 17.17 -1.02 5.87
N ILE A 174 17.00 0.20 6.38
CA ILE A 174 18.13 1.04 6.83
C ILE A 174 18.88 0.40 8.00
N MET A 175 18.15 -0.16 8.97
CA MET A 175 18.76 -0.80 10.14
C MET A 175 19.56 -2.05 9.74
N THR A 176 19.05 -2.86 8.81
CA THR A 176 19.75 -4.04 8.29
C THR A 176 20.96 -3.64 7.44
N LYS A 177 20.82 -2.63 6.59
CA LYS A 177 21.91 -2.09 5.77
C LYS A 177 23.07 -1.63 6.64
N LYS A 178 22.82 -0.75 7.62
CA LYS A 178 23.84 -0.25 8.56
C LYS A 178 24.45 -1.37 9.41
N LEU A 179 23.67 -2.41 9.75
CA LEU A 179 24.20 -3.60 10.44
C LEU A 179 25.20 -4.38 9.55
N CYS A 180 24.86 -4.63 8.29
CA CYS A 180 25.75 -5.30 7.34
C CYS A 180 27.05 -4.50 7.14
N GLU A 181 26.95 -3.18 7.02
CA GLU A 181 28.10 -2.27 6.88
C GLU A 181 29.05 -2.35 8.08
N VAL A 182 28.52 -2.31 9.30
CA VAL A 182 29.34 -2.28 10.53
C VAL A 182 29.87 -3.67 10.92
N SER A 183 29.10 -4.73 10.66
CA SER A 183 29.52 -6.11 10.95
C SER A 183 30.46 -6.70 9.90
N GLY A 184 30.49 -6.11 8.68
CA GLY A 184 31.18 -6.67 7.52
C GLY A 184 30.54 -7.95 6.97
N ASN A 185 29.35 -8.33 7.46
CA ASN A 185 28.64 -9.52 7.03
C ASN A 185 27.42 -9.14 6.17
N MET A 186 27.52 -9.33 4.85
CA MET A 186 26.46 -9.02 3.88
C MET A 186 25.17 -9.83 4.09
N LYS A 187 25.24 -10.96 4.81
CA LYS A 187 24.09 -11.82 5.13
C LYS A 187 23.49 -11.52 6.51
N ALA A 188 24.00 -10.52 7.24
CA ALA A 188 23.48 -10.17 8.54
C ALA A 188 22.00 -9.73 8.42
N LYS A 189 21.17 -10.23 9.33
CA LYS A 189 19.76 -9.87 9.43
C LYS A 189 19.44 -9.54 10.88
N VAL A 190 18.64 -8.49 11.09
CA VAL A 190 18.12 -8.14 12.42
C VAL A 190 17.08 -9.18 12.83
N SER A 191 17.40 -9.96 13.86
CA SER A 191 16.46 -10.92 14.45
C SER A 191 15.81 -10.29 15.67
N TYR A 192 14.48 -10.16 15.66
CA TYR A 192 13.70 -9.70 16.82
C TYR A 192 13.28 -10.85 17.75
N LYS A 193 13.52 -12.11 17.35
CA LYS A 193 13.22 -13.30 18.17
C LYS A 193 14.28 -13.55 19.24
N LYS A 194 15.51 -13.13 18.94
CA LYS A 194 16.65 -13.28 19.84
C LYS A 194 16.71 -12.09 20.76
N ASP A 195 17.13 -12.33 22.00
CA ASP A 195 17.36 -11.24 22.92
C ASP A 195 18.46 -10.33 22.37
N TRP A 196 18.29 -9.05 22.68
CA TRP A 196 19.18 -7.98 22.27
C TRP A 196 20.68 -8.26 22.48
N PRO A 197 21.12 -8.81 23.63
CA PRO A 197 22.53 -9.12 23.86
C PRO A 197 23.08 -10.21 22.94
N GLU A 198 22.26 -11.20 22.56
CA GLU A 198 22.68 -12.31 21.70
C GLU A 198 23.00 -11.79 20.28
N LEU A 199 22.22 -10.82 19.79
CA LEU A 199 22.47 -10.18 18.51
C LEU A 199 23.78 -9.37 18.53
N MET A 200 24.07 -8.69 19.65
CA MET A 200 25.33 -7.95 19.83
C MET A 200 26.55 -8.87 19.80
N GLU A 201 26.48 -9.98 20.52
CA GLU A 201 27.55 -10.97 20.60
C GLU A 201 27.79 -11.65 19.26
N SER A 202 26.70 -12.07 18.58
CA SER A 202 26.76 -12.79 17.31
C SER A 202 27.48 -12.00 16.20
N TYR A 203 27.27 -10.69 16.13
CA TYR A 203 27.87 -9.85 15.08
C TYR A 203 29.04 -8.98 15.57
N GLY A 204 29.30 -8.94 16.89
CA GLY A 204 30.30 -8.05 17.46
C GLY A 204 29.97 -6.57 17.25
N VAL A 205 28.70 -6.21 17.46
CA VAL A 205 28.18 -4.85 17.30
C VAL A 205 27.36 -4.43 18.52
N LYS A 206 27.24 -3.13 18.75
CA LYS A 206 26.37 -2.51 19.75
C LYS A 206 25.55 -1.43 19.05
N LEU A 207 24.25 -1.33 19.31
CA LEU A 207 23.48 -0.18 18.86
C LEU A 207 23.56 0.92 19.91
N ASP A 208 23.95 2.08 19.45
CA ASP A 208 24.10 3.29 20.24
C ASP A 208 22.93 4.25 19.95
N GLY A 209 22.49 4.99 20.96
CA GLY A 209 21.43 5.99 20.84
C GLY A 209 19.99 5.46 20.74
N TRP A 210 19.74 4.17 20.98
CA TRP A 210 18.37 3.63 20.96
C TRP A 210 17.49 4.32 22.04
N PRO A 211 16.28 4.81 21.70
CA PRO A 211 15.41 5.48 22.66
C PRO A 211 15.02 4.58 23.83
N SER A 212 15.25 5.03 25.06
CA SER A 212 14.99 4.25 26.28
C SER A 212 13.51 3.94 26.53
N ASP A 213 12.61 4.72 25.95
CA ASP A 213 11.15 4.56 26.04
C ASP A 213 10.58 3.56 25.00
N ILE A 214 11.37 3.13 24.01
CA ILE A 214 10.92 2.21 22.97
C ILE A 214 11.48 0.81 23.25
N PRO A 215 10.65 -0.18 23.59
CA PRO A 215 11.12 -1.54 23.85
C PRO A 215 11.70 -2.17 22.58
N TRP A 216 12.73 -3.01 22.74
CA TRP A 216 13.29 -3.78 21.63
C TRP A 216 12.33 -4.91 21.22
N LYS A 217 11.52 -4.65 20.20
CA LYS A 217 10.54 -5.59 19.61
C LYS A 217 10.50 -5.42 18.09
N SER A 218 9.78 -6.31 17.41
CA SER A 218 9.50 -6.16 15.98
C SER A 218 8.86 -4.80 15.71
N LEU A 219 9.32 -4.08 14.69
CA LEU A 219 8.71 -2.80 14.30
C LEU A 219 7.24 -2.93 13.90
N SER A 220 6.78 -4.15 13.58
CA SER A 220 5.35 -4.44 13.38
C SER A 220 4.54 -4.19 14.65
N ASP A 221 5.09 -4.50 15.81
CA ASP A 221 4.44 -4.40 17.13
C ASP A 221 4.64 -3.01 17.78
N VAL A 222 5.45 -2.17 17.15
CA VAL A 222 5.73 -0.80 17.60
C VAL A 222 4.75 0.16 16.91
N GLY A 223 4.19 1.09 17.69
CA GLY A 223 3.30 2.14 17.17
C GLY A 223 4.00 3.06 16.16
N ASP A 224 3.24 3.57 15.19
CA ASP A 224 3.76 4.35 14.05
C ASP A 224 4.62 5.56 14.47
N LYS A 225 4.21 6.29 15.52
CA LYS A 225 4.97 7.42 16.08
C LYS A 225 6.39 7.00 16.49
N ASN A 226 6.52 5.85 17.13
CA ASN A 226 7.79 5.31 17.59
C ASN A 226 8.63 4.78 16.42
N VAL A 227 8.01 4.14 15.43
CA VAL A 227 8.70 3.74 14.19
C VAL A 227 9.26 4.95 13.46
N LYS A 228 8.49 6.04 13.34
CA LYS A 228 8.97 7.30 12.74
C LYS A 228 10.18 7.87 13.49
N ARG A 229 10.15 7.84 14.84
CA ARG A 229 11.28 8.29 15.66
C ARG A 229 12.53 7.43 15.47
N VAL A 230 12.38 6.11 15.37
CA VAL A 230 13.48 5.18 15.08
C VAL A 230 14.06 5.42 13.68
N LEU A 231 13.19 5.53 12.66
CA LEU A 231 13.61 5.79 11.27
C LEU A 231 14.39 7.10 11.17
N ASN A 232 13.85 8.19 11.70
CA ASN A 232 14.53 9.49 11.71
C ASN A 232 15.83 9.43 12.51
N GLY A 233 15.87 8.69 13.62
CA GLY A 233 17.08 8.48 14.40
C GLY A 233 18.21 7.82 13.60
N PHE A 234 17.90 6.85 12.74
CA PHE A 234 18.89 6.25 11.83
C PHE A 234 19.29 7.19 10.67
N LEU A 235 18.37 7.98 10.14
CA LEU A 235 18.65 8.95 9.07
C LEU A 235 19.52 10.11 9.54
N GLU A 236 19.31 10.57 10.77
CA GLU A 236 20.08 11.63 11.42
C GLU A 236 21.35 11.11 12.12
N ASP A 237 21.68 9.82 11.96
CA ASP A 237 22.79 9.10 12.63
C ASP A 237 22.82 9.25 14.17
N LYS A 238 21.68 9.58 14.79
CA LYS A 238 21.47 9.57 16.26
C LYS A 238 21.41 8.15 16.80
N ILE A 239 20.84 7.23 16.01
CA ILE A 239 20.83 5.79 16.27
C ILE A 239 21.78 5.14 15.28
N LYS A 240 22.77 4.39 15.76
CA LYS A 240 23.75 3.75 14.87
C LYS A 240 24.32 2.46 15.46
N TRP A 241 24.69 1.54 14.57
CA TRP A 241 25.48 0.38 14.96
C TRP A 241 26.95 0.79 15.12
N VAL A 242 27.59 0.28 16.17
CA VAL A 242 29.00 0.53 16.50
C VAL A 242 29.68 -0.82 16.68
N SER A 243 30.83 -1.04 16.04
CA SER A 243 31.57 -2.29 16.21
C SER A 243 32.15 -2.38 17.62
N THR A 244 31.97 -3.52 18.29
CA THR A 244 32.54 -3.77 19.63
C THR A 244 33.90 -4.45 19.55
N LYS A 245 34.27 -4.99 18.38
CA LYS A 245 35.61 -5.57 18.18
C LYS A 245 36.62 -4.44 18.32
N ARG A 246 37.41 -4.47 19.39
CA ARG A 246 38.60 -3.62 19.52
C ARG A 246 39.43 -3.85 18.27
N LYS A 247 39.53 -2.82 17.43
CA LYS A 247 40.45 -2.79 16.30
C LYS A 247 41.82 -2.95 16.94
N ARG A 248 42.36 -4.18 16.94
CA ARG A 248 43.74 -4.42 17.35
C ARG A 248 44.56 -3.53 16.43
N SER A 249 45.06 -2.42 16.96
CA SER A 249 45.96 -1.52 16.24
C SER A 249 47.08 -2.39 15.70
N LYS A 250 47.31 -2.31 14.40
CA LYS A 250 48.30 -3.14 13.71
C LYS A 250 49.73 -2.64 13.98
N ASP A 251 49.90 -1.85 15.04
CA ASP A 251 51.11 -1.13 15.39
C ASP A 251 51.87 -1.77 16.56
N ASP A 252 51.41 -2.92 17.10
CA ASP A 252 52.21 -3.78 18.00
C ASP A 252 52.94 -4.87 17.19
N ASP A 253 53.65 -4.46 16.15
CA ASP A 253 54.62 -5.30 15.43
C ASP A 253 56.04 -4.91 15.88
N GLY A 254 56.63 -5.77 16.72
CA GLY A 254 57.97 -5.64 17.29
C GLY A 254 57.92 -5.01 18.67
N THR A 255 58.48 -5.56 19.75
CA THR A 255 59.61 -6.48 19.97
C THR A 255 59.42 -6.87 21.47
N ASP A 256 59.64 -8.07 22.00
CA ASP A 256 60.93 -8.75 22.09
C ASP A 256 60.72 -10.06 22.89
N SER A 257 61.32 -11.10 22.34
CA SER A 257 61.92 -12.30 22.93
C SER A 257 61.68 -12.70 24.39
N SER A 258 61.58 -14.03 24.53
CA SER A 258 62.13 -14.84 25.63
C SER A 258 61.70 -14.49 27.05
N ASP A 259 60.65 -15.17 27.54
CA ASP A 259 60.81 -16.08 28.68
C ASP A 259 59.56 -16.93 28.90
N ARG A 260 59.72 -18.24 28.66
CA ARG A 260 58.84 -19.28 29.22
C ARG A 260 59.13 -19.33 30.72
N PRO A 261 58.13 -19.60 31.59
CA PRO A 261 58.04 -20.98 32.05
C PRO A 261 56.65 -21.52 32.48
N HIS A 262 56.59 -22.86 32.46
CA HIS A 262 55.79 -23.81 33.26
C HIS A 262 54.26 -23.87 33.12
N HIS A 263 53.88 -24.79 32.23
CA HIS A 263 52.92 -25.88 32.43
C HIS A 263 52.31 -26.00 33.85
N ILE A 264 51.02 -25.70 33.98
CA ILE A 264 50.17 -26.12 35.11
C ILE A 264 49.12 -27.12 34.57
N PRO A 265 48.92 -28.28 35.22
CA PRO A 265 48.04 -29.33 34.74
C PRO A 265 46.56 -29.01 35.02
N ARG A 266 45.75 -29.51 34.09
CA ARG A 266 44.30 -29.40 33.98
C ARG A 266 43.60 -30.21 35.08
N VAL A 267 42.93 -29.52 36.01
CA VAL A 267 41.99 -30.15 36.96
C VAL A 267 40.61 -30.22 36.30
N ASN A 268 40.19 -31.44 36.00
CA ASN A 268 38.83 -31.81 35.64
C ASN A 268 37.94 -31.70 36.90
N ASN A 269 37.02 -30.75 36.95
CA ASN A 269 35.87 -30.80 37.85
C ASN A 269 34.60 -30.96 37.03
N GLY A 270 34.07 -32.17 37.06
CA GLY A 270 32.71 -32.46 36.61
C GLY A 270 31.68 -32.09 37.67
N SER A 271 30.43 -32.38 37.30
CA SER A 271 29.26 -32.50 38.17
C SER A 271 28.55 -31.19 38.55
N SER A 272 27.36 -30.94 38.01
CA SER A 272 26.11 -31.50 38.57
C SER A 272 24.88 -30.64 38.23
N ASN A 273 23.89 -31.31 37.65
CA ASN A 273 22.46 -31.34 37.99
C ASN A 273 21.65 -30.07 38.32
N ASN A 274 20.55 -29.99 37.56
CA ASN A 274 19.15 -29.81 38.01
C ASN A 274 18.75 -28.54 38.77
N ARG A 275 17.87 -27.75 38.13
CA ARG A 275 16.50 -27.44 38.61
C ARG A 275 15.85 -26.43 37.67
N SER A 276 14.73 -26.80 37.05
CA SER A 276 13.73 -25.80 36.66
C SER A 276 12.35 -26.32 37.04
N THR A 277 11.77 -25.59 37.98
CA THR A 277 10.48 -25.80 38.60
C THR A 277 9.34 -25.41 37.65
N ASN A 278 8.31 -26.25 37.65
CA ASN A 278 6.98 -25.95 37.12
C ASN A 278 6.42 -24.66 37.73
N LEU A 279 5.80 -23.82 36.89
CA LEU A 279 4.86 -22.78 37.32
C LEU A 279 3.47 -23.05 36.69
N PRO A 280 2.39 -22.74 37.42
CA PRO A 280 1.03 -23.13 37.04
C PRO A 280 0.41 -22.20 36.00
N ARG A 281 -0.45 -22.80 35.19
CA ARG A 281 -1.32 -22.19 34.18
C ARG A 281 -2.56 -21.61 34.88
N ILE A 282 -2.68 -20.28 34.90
CA ILE A 282 -3.89 -19.59 35.39
C ILE A 282 -4.79 -19.32 34.17
N ASN A 283 -5.98 -19.91 34.21
CA ASN A 283 -7.13 -19.62 33.36
C ASN A 283 -7.95 -18.51 34.03
N GLU A 284 -8.14 -17.38 33.38
CA GLU A 284 -9.30 -16.47 33.54
C GLU A 284 -9.51 -15.86 32.13
N GLY A 285 -10.67 -15.96 31.46
CA GLY A 285 -12.01 -15.80 31.98
C GLY A 285 -12.51 -14.38 31.68
N PHE A 286 -12.63 -14.01 30.40
CA PHE A 286 -13.22 -12.73 30.00
C PHE A 286 -14.41 -12.96 29.06
N ALA A 287 -15.59 -13.05 29.67
CA ALA A 287 -16.86 -12.83 29.03
C ALA A 287 -17.11 -11.31 28.99
N GLY A 288 -17.43 -10.78 27.80
CA GLY A 288 -17.67 -9.36 27.61
C GLY A 288 -18.53 -9.10 26.38
N ASN A 289 -19.84 -9.12 26.62
CA ASN A 289 -20.93 -8.38 25.96
C ASN A 289 -20.63 -7.59 24.67
N SER A 290 -21.33 -7.95 23.59
CA SER A 290 -21.71 -7.02 22.50
C SER A 290 -23.19 -7.30 22.20
N SER A 291 -24.11 -6.51 22.76
CA SER A 291 -24.64 -5.27 22.19
C SER A 291 -25.31 -5.47 20.82
N THR A 292 -26.57 -5.88 20.94
CA THR A 292 -27.77 -5.60 20.15
C THR A 292 -27.78 -4.48 19.09
N TYR A 293 -28.49 -4.80 18.00
CA TYR A 293 -29.31 -3.97 17.09
C TYR A 293 -28.65 -2.97 16.11
N LEU A 294 -28.70 -3.33 14.82
CA LEU A 294 -29.17 -2.46 13.74
C LEU A 294 -29.99 -3.30 12.73
N PRO A 295 -31.26 -2.95 12.43
CA PRO A 295 -32.02 -3.53 11.33
C PRO A 295 -31.96 -2.64 10.08
N GLY A 296 -31.98 -3.26 8.90
CA GLY A 296 -32.42 -2.63 7.65
C GLY A 296 -31.32 -2.17 6.70
N ALA A 297 -30.76 -3.10 5.92
CA ALA A 297 -30.22 -2.75 4.61
C ALA A 297 -31.40 -2.69 3.61
N PRO A 298 -31.56 -1.61 2.82
CA PRO A 298 -32.53 -1.60 1.73
C PRO A 298 -32.07 -2.53 0.60
N ASP A 299 -33.03 -3.23 0.00
CA ASP A 299 -32.84 -4.11 -1.16
C ASP A 299 -32.14 -3.36 -2.29
N ILE A 300 -31.14 -4.03 -2.86
CA ILE A 300 -30.43 -3.62 -4.06
C ILE A 300 -31.46 -3.53 -5.20
N MET A 301 -31.72 -2.31 -5.67
CA MET A 301 -32.56 -2.06 -6.84
C MET A 301 -31.90 -2.70 -8.06
N GLU A 302 -32.54 -3.75 -8.56
CA GLU A 302 -32.20 -4.44 -9.79
C GLU A 302 -32.35 -3.45 -10.96
N CYS A 303 -31.23 -2.99 -11.52
CA CYS A 303 -31.19 -2.16 -12.72
C CYS A 303 -31.76 -2.97 -13.88
N ARG A 304 -33.07 -2.86 -14.09
CA ARG A 304 -33.81 -3.48 -15.18
C ARG A 304 -33.44 -2.76 -16.49
N GLU A 305 -32.69 -3.45 -17.34
CA GLU A 305 -32.41 -3.04 -18.72
C GLU A 305 -33.74 -2.86 -19.48
N GLY A 306 -34.15 -1.61 -19.67
CA GLY A 306 -35.23 -1.24 -20.57
C GLY A 306 -34.71 -1.19 -22.00
N HIS A 307 -34.96 -2.24 -22.77
CA HIS A 307 -34.89 -2.19 -24.23
C HIS A 307 -35.99 -1.27 -24.77
N GLY A 308 -35.65 -0.01 -25.00
CA GLY A 308 -36.42 0.92 -25.81
C GLY A 308 -36.02 0.79 -27.27
N ASN A 309 -36.76 -0.01 -28.04
CA ASN A 309 -36.75 0.05 -29.50
C ASN A 309 -37.50 1.33 -29.93
N GLY A 310 -36.74 2.41 -30.15
CA GLY A 310 -37.21 3.61 -30.84
C GLY A 310 -36.85 3.53 -32.32
N GLU A 311 -37.72 2.94 -33.14
CA GLU A 311 -37.70 3.11 -34.59
C GLU A 311 -38.17 4.54 -34.91
N GLU A 312 -37.23 5.50 -34.99
CA GLU A 312 -37.51 6.79 -35.63
C GLU A 312 -37.35 6.66 -37.14
N SER A 313 -38.53 6.54 -37.77
CA SER A 313 -38.76 6.62 -39.21
C SER A 313 -38.20 7.92 -39.79
N MET A 314 -37.21 7.77 -40.67
CA MET A 314 -36.81 8.79 -41.62
C MET A 314 -37.99 9.10 -42.57
N GLN A 315 -38.49 10.33 -42.52
CA GLN A 315 -39.14 10.94 -43.68
C GLN A 315 -38.51 12.31 -43.93
N GLY A 316 -37.76 12.35 -45.01
CA GLY A 316 -37.18 13.57 -45.54
C GLY A 316 -38.23 14.51 -46.11
N SER A 317 -37.89 15.80 -46.11
CA SER A 317 -38.48 16.78 -47.00
C SER A 317 -37.38 17.79 -47.33
N ILE A 318 -36.81 17.63 -48.52
CA ILE A 318 -35.92 18.59 -49.16
C ILE A 318 -36.82 19.44 -50.06
N ALA A 319 -37.01 20.70 -49.67
CA ALA A 319 -37.39 21.85 -50.48
C ALA A 319 -36.76 23.04 -49.74
N GLY A 320 -35.84 23.84 -50.29
CA GLY A 320 -35.82 24.42 -51.62
C GLY A 320 -36.59 25.73 -51.54
N ASP A 321 -35.87 26.84 -51.38
CA ASP A 321 -36.20 28.26 -51.66
C ASP A 321 -35.04 29.10 -51.05
N GLU A 322 -34.04 29.58 -51.79
CA GLU A 322 -33.99 30.77 -52.66
C GLU A 322 -34.30 32.12 -51.98
N GLU A 323 -33.38 33.07 -52.22
CA GLU A 323 -33.46 34.54 -52.05
C GLU A 323 -33.48 35.10 -50.61
N SER A 324 -32.83 36.21 -50.24
CA SER A 324 -32.07 37.25 -50.95
C SER A 324 -31.36 38.15 -49.92
N ASN A 325 -30.29 38.82 -50.38
CA ASN A 325 -29.77 40.17 -50.06
C ASN A 325 -29.96 40.81 -48.67
N GLN A 326 -28.84 41.31 -48.13
CA GLN A 326 -28.52 42.73 -47.79
C GLN A 326 -27.42 42.70 -46.70
N ASP A 327 -26.18 43.05 -46.98
CA ASP A 327 -25.62 44.37 -47.31
C ASP A 327 -25.53 45.33 -46.09
N GLU A 328 -24.34 45.92 -45.99
CA GLU A 328 -23.89 47.05 -45.16
C GLU A 328 -23.67 46.88 -43.65
N GLY A 329 -22.48 47.29 -43.20
CA GLY A 329 -22.18 47.50 -41.79
C GLY A 329 -20.70 47.57 -41.40
N LEU A 330 -19.86 48.26 -42.20
CA LEU A 330 -18.52 48.68 -41.75
C LEU A 330 -18.67 49.73 -40.66
N GLY A 331 -18.36 49.36 -39.41
CA GLY A 331 -18.24 50.27 -38.28
C GLY A 331 -16.80 50.33 -37.78
N GLU A 332 -15.99 51.19 -38.40
CA GLU A 332 -14.77 51.72 -37.80
C GLU A 332 -15.12 52.44 -36.49
N SER A 333 -14.42 52.13 -35.41
CA SER A 333 -14.25 53.08 -34.31
C SER A 333 -12.84 52.99 -33.77
N ASP A 334 -12.03 53.94 -34.23
CA ASP A 334 -10.78 54.35 -33.62
C ASP A 334 -11.03 54.77 -32.16
N GLY A 335 -10.37 54.07 -31.25
CA GLY A 335 -10.35 54.37 -29.82
C GLY A 335 -8.93 54.48 -29.32
N MET A 336 -8.31 55.65 -29.55
CA MET A 336 -7.06 56.09 -28.93
C MET A 336 -7.11 55.90 -27.40
N PHE A 337 -6.12 55.19 -26.84
CA PHE A 337 -5.70 55.40 -25.46
C PHE A 337 -4.18 55.51 -25.40
N ALA A 338 -3.73 56.71 -25.03
CA ALA A 338 -2.34 57.03 -24.77
C ALA A 338 -1.88 56.44 -23.42
N PRO A 339 -0.57 56.18 -23.23
CA PRO A 339 0.00 55.80 -21.95
C PRO A 339 0.24 57.02 -21.07
N SER A 340 -0.15 56.95 -19.80
CA SER A 340 0.29 57.89 -18.78
C SER A 340 1.39 57.22 -17.94
N ALA A 341 2.56 57.85 -17.93
CA ALA A 341 3.65 57.58 -17.01
C ALA A 341 3.68 58.71 -15.97
N VAL A 342 3.65 58.34 -14.69
CA VAL A 342 4.42 58.95 -13.58
C VAL A 342 4.76 57.84 -12.60
#